data_AF-A0AAV6A2I9-F1
#
_entry.id   AF-A0AAV6A2I9-F1
#
_cell.length_a   1.000
_cell.length_b   1.000
_cell.length_c   1.000
_cell.angle_alpha   90.00
_cell.angle_beta   90.00
_cell.angle_gamma   90.00
#
_symmetry.space_group_name_H-M   'P 1'
#
loop_
_entity.id
_entity.type
_entity.pdbx_description
1 polymer ?
#
loop_
_entity_poly.entity_id
_entity_poly.type
_entity_poly.pdbx_seq_one_letter_code
_entity_poly.pdbx_strand_id
1 'polypeptide(L)'
;MISRRDFIAAGGALIVGLGLEGPQRLLAQTVPNADRFLGKPVAPDLVDSYLAVHADGTVTLFTGKVDIGTGGRIALRQMAGEELDIPLDR
;
A
#
# COMPACT_ATOMS: atom_id res chain seq x y z
N MET A 1 -28.72 -9.70 -16.44
CA MET A 1 -28.19 -10.28 -15.18
C MET A 1 -26.85 -9.58 -14.96
N ILE A 2 -26.70 -8.79 -13.89
CA ILE A 2 -25.42 -8.13 -13.59
C ILE A 2 -24.42 -9.20 -13.12
N SER A 3 -23.23 -9.25 -13.69
CA SER A 3 -22.19 -10.14 -13.17
C SER A 3 -21.58 -9.54 -11.90
N ARG A 4 -21.02 -10.39 -11.02
CA ARG A 4 -20.29 -9.92 -9.82
C ARG A 4 -19.19 -8.91 -10.19
N ARG A 5 -18.53 -9.10 -11.35
CA ARG A 5 -17.49 -8.20 -11.86
C ARG A 5 -18.09 -6.83 -12.22
N ASP A 6 -19.22 -6.81 -12.93
CA ASP A 6 -19.88 -5.56 -13.33
C ASP A 6 -20.39 -4.78 -12.12
N PHE A 7 -20.88 -5.49 -11.09
CA PHE A 7 -21.33 -4.88 -9.85
C PHE A 7 -20.18 -4.20 -9.08
N ILE A 8 -19.03 -4.88 -8.95
CA ILE A 8 -17.86 -4.33 -8.26
C ILE A 8 -17.26 -3.15 -9.04
N ALA A 9 -17.20 -3.26 -10.38
CA ALA A 9 -16.72 -2.17 -11.23
C ALA A 9 -17.61 -0.92 -11.15
N ALA A 10 -18.92 -1.08 -11.00
CA ALA A 10 -19.86 0.04 -10.90
C ALA A 10 -19.89 0.71 -9.52
N GLY A 11 -19.58 -0.02 -8.43
CA GLY A 11 -19.76 0.44 -7.05
C GLY A 11 -18.52 0.99 -6.34
N GLY A 12 -17.32 0.74 -6.86
CA GLY A 12 -16.07 0.99 -6.13
C GLY A 12 -15.93 0.05 -4.92
N ALA A 13 -14.70 -0.25 -4.52
CA ALA A 13 -14.43 -1.08 -3.34
C ALA A 13 -13.28 -0.50 -2.52
N LEU A 14 -13.47 -0.36 -1.21
CA LEU A 14 -12.38 -0.11 -0.27
C LEU A 14 -12.01 -1.45 0.38
N ILE A 15 -10.85 -2.00 0.01
CA ILE A 15 -10.31 -3.22 0.61
C ILE A 15 -9.32 -2.80 1.70
N VAL A 16 -9.65 -3.11 2.96
CA VAL A 16 -8.75 -2.89 4.10
C VAL A 16 -8.27 -4.25 4.60
N GLY A 17 -6.99 -4.53 4.40
CA GLY A 17 -6.33 -5.67 5.03
C GLY A 17 -5.96 -5.33 6.46
N LEU A 18 -6.49 -6.08 7.42
CA LEU A 18 -6.15 -5.99 8.84
C LEU A 18 -5.52 -7.33 9.23
N GLY A 19 -4.34 -7.32 9.85
CA GLY A 19 -3.84 -8.51 10.53
C GLY A 19 -4.69 -8.79 11.77
N LEU A 20 -5.39 -9.93 11.82
CA LEU A 20 -6.17 -10.36 12.99
C LEU A 20 -5.31 -11.01 14.08
N GLU A 21 -3.99 -11.01 13.90
CA GLU A 21 -3.06 -11.47 14.92
C GLU A 21 -2.96 -10.37 16.00
N GLY A 22 -3.70 -10.56 17.11
CA GLY A 22 -3.41 -9.83 18.35
C GLY A 22 -1.91 -9.91 18.65
N PRO A 23 -1.30 -8.91 19.30
CA PRO A 23 0.12 -8.57 19.16
C PRO A 23 1.02 -9.77 19.40
N GLN A 24 1.30 -10.53 18.34
CA GLN A 24 2.37 -11.50 18.35
C GLN A 24 3.62 -10.66 18.17
N ARG A 25 4.20 -10.29 19.30
CA ARG A 25 5.51 -9.66 19.37
C ARG A 25 6.47 -10.62 18.69
N LEU A 26 6.70 -10.43 17.38
CA LEU A 26 7.74 -11.14 16.64
C LEU A 26 9.05 -10.86 17.39
N LEU A 27 9.58 -11.87 18.07
CA LEU A 27 10.82 -11.79 18.82
C LEU A 27 12.05 -11.82 17.89
N ALA A 28 11.91 -11.26 16.68
CA ALA A 28 13.01 -11.12 15.74
C ALA A 28 13.63 -9.72 15.93
N GLN A 29 14.75 -9.71 16.67
CA GLN A 29 15.74 -8.63 16.73
C GLN A 29 15.19 -7.20 16.76
N THR A 30 14.57 -6.82 17.89
CA THR A 30 14.41 -5.39 18.20
C THR A 30 15.81 -4.80 18.47
N VAL A 31 16.34 -4.02 17.53
CA VAL A 31 17.47 -3.13 17.82
C VAL A 31 16.94 -2.02 18.73
N PRO A 32 17.46 -1.85 19.95
CA PRO A 32 17.01 -0.78 20.83
C PRO A 32 17.12 0.56 20.11
N ASN A 33 16.02 1.30 20.04
CA ASN A 33 15.92 2.58 19.34
C ASN A 33 15.99 2.56 17.79
N ALA A 34 15.63 1.45 17.13
CA ALA A 34 15.53 1.42 15.65
C ALA A 34 14.66 2.59 15.11
N ASP A 35 13.60 2.91 15.83
CA ASP A 35 12.63 3.98 15.55
C ASP A 35 13.25 5.39 15.54
N ARG A 36 14.40 5.60 16.21
CA ARG A 36 15.14 6.88 16.17
C ARG A 36 15.77 7.15 14.81
N PHE A 37 15.99 6.11 13.99
CA PHE A 37 16.52 6.25 12.63
C PHE A 37 15.42 6.45 11.58
N LEU A 38 14.15 6.23 11.92
CA LEU A 38 13.03 6.31 10.97
C LEU A 38 12.53 7.75 10.75
N GLY A 39 12.94 8.72 11.59
CA GLY A 39 12.65 10.14 11.42
C GLY A 39 11.16 10.53 11.50
N LYS A 40 10.25 9.57 11.68
CA LYS A 40 8.82 9.76 11.91
C LYS A 40 8.32 8.69 12.88
N PRO A 41 7.58 9.06 13.93
CA PRO A 41 6.80 8.07 14.67
C PRO A 41 5.72 7.55 13.73
N VAL A 42 5.84 6.29 13.28
CA VAL A 42 4.72 5.60 12.64
C VAL A 42 3.75 5.28 13.77
N ALA A 43 2.73 6.11 13.93
CA ALA A 43 1.67 5.83 14.88
C ALA A 43 1.03 4.50 14.43
N PRO A 44 0.95 3.47 15.28
CA PRO A 44 0.48 2.13 14.89
C PRO A 44 -0.97 2.09 14.37
N ASP A 45 -1.71 3.18 14.60
CA ASP A 45 -3.09 3.43 14.19
C ASP A 45 -3.21 4.16 12.83
N LEU A 46 -2.09 4.49 12.17
CA LEU A 46 -2.08 5.15 10.87
C LEU A 46 -1.70 4.19 9.75
N VAL A 47 -2.46 4.22 8.65
CA VAL A 47 -2.14 3.50 7.41
C VAL A 47 -0.90 4.12 6.79
N ASP A 48 0.20 3.36 6.74
CA ASP A 48 1.51 3.84 6.28
C ASP A 48 1.60 3.94 4.74
N SER A 49 0.80 3.16 4.01
CA SER A 49 0.64 3.19 2.55
C SER A 49 -0.67 2.53 2.12
N TYR A 50 -1.28 3.03 1.05
CA TYR A 50 -2.48 2.45 0.42
C TYR A 50 -2.49 2.75 -1.08
N LEU A 51 -3.34 2.05 -1.84
CA LEU A 51 -3.58 2.35 -3.25
C LEU A 51 -5.07 2.52 -3.51
N ALA A 52 -5.41 3.38 -4.47
CA ALA A 52 -6.76 3.58 -4.95
C ALA A 52 -6.86 3.11 -6.41
N VAL A 53 -7.85 2.27 -6.70
CA VAL A 53 -8.18 1.85 -8.06
C VAL A 53 -9.37 2.68 -8.54
N HIS A 54 -9.20 3.38 -9.65
CA HIS A 54 -10.20 4.28 -10.22
C HIS A 54 -11.15 3.54 -11.17
N ALA A 55 -12.30 4.15 -11.46
CA ALA A 55 -13.31 3.56 -12.35
C ALA A 55 -12.83 3.37 -13.80
N ASP A 56 -11.84 4.14 -14.25
CA ASP A 56 -11.20 3.99 -15.57
C ASP A 56 -10.10 2.91 -15.60
N GLY A 57 -9.84 2.26 -14.46
CA GLY A 57 -8.83 1.23 -14.28
C GLY A 57 -7.40 1.78 -14.08
N THR A 58 -7.24 3.07 -13.78
CA THR A 58 -5.96 3.62 -13.32
C THR A 58 -5.76 3.40 -11.82
N VAL A 59 -4.51 3.44 -11.34
CA VAL A 59 -4.17 3.22 -9.94
C VAL A 59 -3.32 4.37 -9.39
N THR A 60 -3.68 4.86 -8.20
CA THR A 60 -2.87 5.83 -7.45
C THR A 60 -2.28 5.20 -6.22
N LEU A 61 -0.97 5.29 -6.05
CA LEU A 61 -0.24 4.82 -4.88
C LEU A 61 0.00 5.97 -3.91
N PHE A 62 -0.38 5.77 -2.66
CA PHE A 62 -0.11 6.66 -1.53
C PHE A 62 0.89 6.00 -0.61
N THR A 63 2.01 6.68 -0.33
CA THR A 63 3.04 6.18 0.58
C THR A 63 3.59 7.29 1.46
N GLY A 64 3.83 6.99 2.73
CA GLY A 64 4.55 7.88 3.64
C GLY A 64 6.05 7.99 3.35
N LYS A 65 6.58 7.17 2.43
CA LYS A 65 8.00 7.13 2.08
C LYS A 65 8.42 8.40 1.34
N VAL A 66 9.40 9.10 1.90
CA VAL A 66 10.06 10.23 1.23
C VAL A 66 11.06 9.67 0.20
N ASP A 67 10.99 10.20 -1.02
CA ASP A 67 11.98 9.96 -2.06
C ASP A 67 12.96 11.14 -2.10
N ILE A 68 14.23 10.89 -1.78
CA ILE A 68 15.32 11.87 -1.76
C ILE A 68 16.26 11.72 -2.97
N GLY A 69 15.74 11.19 -4.08
CA GLY A 69 16.52 10.94 -5.29
C GLY A 69 17.00 9.50 -5.43
N THR A 70 16.46 8.57 -4.64
CA THR A 70 16.79 7.14 -4.74
C THR A 70 15.90 6.40 -5.75
N GLY A 71 15.00 7.10 -6.44
CA GLY A 71 14.14 6.52 -7.47
C GLY A 71 12.95 5.73 -6.92
N GLY A 72 12.53 6.00 -5.67
CA GLY A 72 11.43 5.31 -5.03
C GLY A 72 10.12 5.39 -5.82
N ARG A 73 9.82 6.55 -6.42
CA ARG A 73 8.64 6.73 -7.27
C ARG A 73 8.62 5.81 -8.50
N ILE A 74 9.79 5.53 -9.08
CA ILE A 74 9.92 4.66 -10.26
C ILE A 74 9.76 3.20 -9.84
N ALA A 75 10.48 2.78 -8.80
CA ALA A 75 10.45 1.41 -8.32
C ALA A 75 9.06 1.00 -7.81
N LEU A 76 8.38 1.86 -7.05
CA LEU A 76 7.03 1.59 -6.54
C LEU A 76 6.00 1.39 -7.65
N ARG A 77 6.09 2.19 -8.72
CA ARG A 77 5.21 2.03 -9.89
C ARG A 77 5.45 0.71 -10.62
N GLN A 78 6.72 0.29 -10.75
CA GLN A 78 7.06 -0.98 -11.39
C GLN A 78 6.56 -2.17 -10.57
N MET A 79 6.81 -2.17 -9.26
CA MET A 79 6.31 -3.22 -8.36
C MET A 79 4.78 -3.32 -8.39
N ALA A 80 4.08 -2.19 -8.39
CA ALA A 80 2.62 -2.18 -8.46
C ALA A 80 2.09 -2.65 -9.81
N GLY A 81 2.72 -2.25 -10.92
CA GLY A 81 2.34 -2.71 -12.26
C GLY A 81 2.50 -4.22 -12.43
N GLU A 82 3.60 -4.78 -11.92
CA GLU A 82 3.86 -6.22 -11.92
C GLU A 82 2.85 -7.00 -11.05
N GLU A 83 2.61 -6.57 -9.81
CA GLU A 83 1.73 -7.26 -8.87
C GLU A 83 0.24 -7.18 -9.28
N LEU A 84 -0.17 -6.05 -9.86
CA LEU A 84 -1.56 -5.84 -10.30
C LEU A 84 -1.81 -6.27 -11.74
N ASP A 85 -0.78 -6.70 -12.47
CA ASP A 85 -0.83 -7.04 -13.89
C ASP A 85 -1.43 -5.91 -14.75
N ILE A 86 -0.98 -4.67 -14.52
CA ILE A 86 -1.41 -3.48 -15.26
C ILE A 86 -0.24 -2.81 -16.02
N PRO A 87 -0.49 -2.25 -17.22
CA PRO A 87 0.48 -1.41 -17.91
C PRO A 87 0.93 -0.24 -17.04
N LEU A 88 2.21 0.15 -17.12
CA LEU A 88 2.73 1.23 -16.27
C LEU A 88 2.02 2.57 -16.51
N ASP A 89 1.46 2.83 -17.68
CA ASP A 89 0.69 4.04 -17.98
C ASP A 89 -0.70 4.09 -17.32
N ARG A 90 -1.09 3.04 -16.60
CA ARG A 90 -2.27 2.96 -15.73
C ARG A 90 -1.91 3.15 -14.26
#